data_AF-A0A919NCH2-F1
#
_entry.id   AF-A0A919NCH2-F1
#
_cell.length_a   1.000
_cell.length_b   1.000
_cell.length_c   1.000
_cell.angle_alpha   90.00
_cell.angle_beta   90.00
_cell.angle_gamma   90.00
#
_symmetry.space_group_name_H-M   'P 1'
#
loop_
_entity.id
_entity.type
_entity.pdbx_description
1 polymer ?
#
loop_
_entity_poly.entity_id
_entity_poly.type
_entity_poly.pdbx_seq_one_letter_code
_entity_poly.pdbx_strand_id
1 'polypeptide(L)'
;MGMSPRAHLAYGYDLGGAEDFKAAERDEYGSPKLPWFPDDDSEVDDFGSEAEKILLASAGFAEEWTPAAAKAGYYDRKRDAEKRCGVELDTSGHYDHCGWVLIAKGSEQSVEWSQVMALDSAEMQRRPAAEGWDAKLRDALTALGITPTQDGPKWLVYPSYG
;
A
#
# COMPACT_ATOMS: atom_id res chain seq x y z
N MET A 1 -2.52 4.29 25.60
CA MET A 1 -3.97 4.29 25.29
C MET A 1 -4.18 3.20 24.27
N GLY A 2 -5.07 2.22 24.51
CA GLY A 2 -5.29 1.15 23.54
C GLY A 2 -6.03 1.69 22.31
N MET A 3 -5.44 1.59 21.12
CA MET A 3 -6.16 1.89 19.89
C MET A 3 -7.21 0.81 19.66
N SER A 4 -8.43 1.23 19.32
CA SER A 4 -9.52 0.30 19.04
C SER A 4 -9.28 -0.33 17.67
N PRO A 5 -9.34 -1.67 17.54
CA PRO A 5 -9.09 -2.31 16.25
C PRO A 5 -10.10 -1.86 15.20
N ARG A 6 -9.63 -1.75 13.97
CA ARG A 6 -10.45 -1.46 12.79
C ARG A 6 -10.38 -2.59 11.78
N ALA A 7 -11.48 -2.82 11.09
CA ALA A 7 -11.51 -3.67 9.91
C ALA A 7 -11.57 -2.76 8.68
N HIS A 8 -10.62 -2.96 7.77
CA HIS A 8 -10.54 -2.27 6.49
C HIS A 8 -11.03 -3.19 5.38
N LEU A 9 -11.68 -2.60 4.39
CA LEU A 9 -12.05 -3.19 3.12
C LEU A 9 -11.44 -2.32 2.02
N ALA A 10 -10.56 -2.89 1.20
CA ALA A 10 -9.96 -2.18 0.07
C ALA A 10 -9.78 -3.10 -1.13
N TYR A 11 -9.61 -2.52 -2.32
CA TYR A 11 -9.37 -3.26 -3.55
C TYR A 11 -7.88 -3.25 -3.89
N GLY A 12 -7.24 -4.42 -3.93
CA GLY A 12 -5.78 -4.46 -4.03
C GLY A 12 -5.13 -5.84 -3.99
N TYR A 13 -3.87 -5.85 -3.58
CA TYR A 13 -3.01 -7.01 -3.39
C TYR A 13 -2.56 -7.12 -1.94
N ASP A 14 -2.68 -8.31 -1.38
CA ASP A 14 -2.02 -8.69 -0.13
C ASP A 14 -0.57 -9.05 -0.47
N LEU A 15 0.37 -8.23 0.01
CA LEU A 15 1.80 -8.45 -0.20
C LEU A 15 2.43 -9.27 0.94
N GLY A 16 1.66 -9.63 1.97
CA GLY A 16 2.16 -10.38 3.11
C GLY A 16 3.07 -9.54 4.01
N GLY A 17 3.79 -10.19 4.92
CA GLY A 17 4.66 -9.52 5.89
C GLY A 17 6.14 -9.80 5.63
N ALA A 18 6.99 -9.32 6.52
CA ALA A 18 8.44 -9.49 6.42
C ALA A 18 8.87 -10.97 6.36
N GLU A 19 8.17 -11.88 7.02
CA GLU A 19 8.51 -13.32 7.05
C GLU A 19 7.62 -14.18 6.14
N ASP A 20 6.63 -13.58 5.47
CA ASP A 20 5.69 -14.27 4.56
C ASP A 20 5.35 -13.34 3.39
N PHE A 21 6.38 -12.88 2.67
CA PHE A 21 6.19 -12.00 1.53
C PHE A 21 5.48 -12.76 0.39
N LYS A 22 4.35 -12.22 -0.06
CA LYS A 22 3.43 -12.87 -1.03
C LYS A 22 3.72 -12.46 -2.47
N ALA A 23 4.98 -12.27 -2.82
CA ALA A 23 5.44 -12.05 -4.18
C ALA A 23 6.59 -13.00 -4.56
N ALA A 24 6.92 -13.04 -5.85
CA ALA A 24 7.99 -13.88 -6.36
C ALA A 24 9.38 -13.42 -5.90
N GLU A 25 9.54 -12.11 -5.69
CA GLU A 25 10.79 -11.45 -5.30
C GLU A 25 11.04 -11.58 -3.80
N ARG A 26 11.32 -12.81 -3.38
CA ARG A 26 11.65 -13.16 -1.99
C ARG A 26 12.93 -13.96 -1.87
N ASP A 27 13.57 -13.88 -0.71
CA ASP A 27 14.75 -14.68 -0.38
C ASP A 27 14.39 -16.10 0.09
N GLU A 28 15.40 -16.83 0.59
CA GLU A 28 15.21 -18.20 1.10
C GLU A 28 14.43 -18.28 2.42
N TYR A 29 14.26 -17.14 3.12
CA TYR A 29 13.52 -17.02 4.38
C TYR A 29 12.09 -16.53 4.17
N GLY A 30 11.71 -16.17 2.94
CA GLY A 30 10.39 -15.64 2.62
C GLY A 30 10.29 -14.12 2.73
N SER A 31 11.41 -13.43 2.92
CA SER A 31 11.49 -11.98 3.06
C SER A 31 11.56 -11.27 1.71
N PRO A 32 11.09 -10.01 1.59
CA PRO A 32 11.18 -9.25 0.35
C PRO A 32 12.64 -9.10 -0.12
N LYS A 33 12.90 -9.42 -1.37
CA LYS A 33 14.22 -9.28 -2.00
C LYS A 33 14.12 -8.45 -3.28
N LEU A 34 14.23 -7.14 -3.13
CA LEU A 34 13.99 -6.16 -4.19
C LEU A 34 15.22 -5.26 -4.38
N PRO A 35 15.56 -4.81 -5.61
CA PRO A 35 16.75 -4.00 -5.83
C PRO A 35 16.79 -2.67 -5.07
N TRP A 36 15.63 -2.15 -4.67
CA TRP A 36 15.46 -0.92 -3.91
C TRP A 36 15.27 -1.15 -2.41
N PHE A 37 15.06 -2.40 -1.98
CA PHE A 37 14.88 -2.75 -0.57
C PHE A 37 16.14 -3.47 -0.07
N PRO A 38 16.96 -2.83 0.79
CA PRO A 38 18.24 -3.38 1.19
C PRO A 38 18.09 -4.69 1.98
N ASP A 39 19.01 -5.62 1.74
CA ASP A 39 19.16 -6.87 2.51
C ASP A 39 19.67 -6.52 3.93
N ASP A 40 18.75 -6.15 4.83
CA ASP A 40 18.85 -6.24 6.30
C ASP A 40 20.14 -5.68 6.96
N ASP A 41 20.19 -4.35 7.21
CA ASP A 41 21.07 -3.77 8.26
C ASP A 41 20.78 -2.30 8.64
N SER A 42 19.74 -1.67 8.08
CA SER A 42 19.36 -0.30 8.48
C SER A 42 18.11 -0.32 9.35
N GLU A 43 18.26 -0.01 10.64
CA GLU A 43 17.18 0.36 11.58
C GLU A 43 16.37 1.63 11.14
N VAL A 44 16.48 2.06 9.88
CA VAL A 44 16.24 3.45 9.47
C VAL A 44 15.15 3.61 8.40
N ASP A 45 14.89 2.62 7.54
CA ASP A 45 13.85 2.74 6.51
C ASP A 45 12.99 1.47 6.45
N ASP A 46 11.71 1.60 6.84
CA ASP A 46 10.72 0.53 6.69
C ASP A 46 10.34 0.34 5.20
N PHE A 47 9.98 -0.90 4.84
CA PHE A 47 9.53 -1.26 3.48
C PHE A 47 8.46 -0.29 2.94
N GLY A 48 7.59 0.20 3.83
CA GLY A 48 6.52 1.14 3.49
C GLY A 48 7.04 2.45 2.92
N SER A 49 8.03 3.04 3.58
CA SER A 49 8.63 4.31 3.20
C SER A 49 9.41 4.22 1.88
N GLU A 50 10.18 3.14 1.67
CA GLU A 50 10.89 2.93 0.41
C GLU A 50 9.94 2.68 -0.76
N ALA A 51 8.92 1.85 -0.55
CA ALA A 51 7.88 1.63 -1.56
C ALA A 51 7.16 2.94 -1.90
N GLU A 52 6.84 3.78 -0.92
CA GLU A 52 6.23 5.10 -1.16
C GLU A 52 7.12 5.98 -2.05
N LYS A 53 8.44 6.03 -1.78
CA LYS A 53 9.40 6.79 -2.60
C LYS A 53 9.38 6.33 -4.07
N ILE A 54 9.40 5.02 -4.31
CA ILE A 54 9.35 4.46 -5.67
C ILE A 54 8.02 4.77 -6.36
N LEU A 55 6.89 4.62 -5.64
CA LEU A 55 5.56 4.92 -6.17
C LEU A 55 5.42 6.41 -6.53
N LEU A 56 5.87 7.32 -5.66
CA LEU A 56 5.84 8.75 -5.94
C LEU A 56 6.76 9.14 -7.11
N ALA A 57 7.95 8.54 -7.19
CA ALA A 57 8.86 8.73 -8.32
C ALA A 57 8.20 8.30 -9.64
N SER A 58 7.47 7.18 -9.65
CA SER A 58 6.70 6.72 -10.81
C SER A 58 5.60 7.71 -11.23
N ALA A 59 5.07 8.48 -10.28
CA ALA A 59 4.11 9.57 -10.51
C ALA A 59 4.78 10.94 -10.80
N GLY A 60 6.10 10.96 -11.01
CA GLY A 60 6.88 12.15 -11.33
C GLY A 60 7.18 13.06 -10.14
N PHE A 61 7.30 12.48 -8.94
CA PHE A 61 7.70 13.18 -7.72
C PHE A 61 8.89 12.50 -7.06
N ALA A 62 10.06 13.11 -7.19
CA ALA A 62 11.31 12.65 -6.59
C ALA A 62 11.96 13.77 -5.72
N GLU A 63 11.16 14.72 -5.25
CA GLU A 63 11.64 15.79 -4.38
C GLU A 63 11.95 15.22 -2.98
N GLU A 64 13.08 15.60 -2.42
CA GLU A 64 13.40 15.32 -1.02
C GLU A 64 12.82 16.41 -0.11
N TRP A 65 12.40 16.00 1.09
CA TRP A 65 11.94 16.94 2.09
C TRP A 65 13.10 17.81 2.58
N THR A 66 12.93 19.13 2.50
CA THR A 66 13.79 20.10 3.18
C THR A 66 12.92 21.19 3.81
N PRO A 67 13.38 21.87 4.88
CA PRO A 67 12.63 23.00 5.45
C PRO A 67 12.30 24.11 4.44
N ALA A 68 13.16 24.29 3.43
CA ALA A 68 12.92 25.22 2.33
C ALA A 68 11.83 24.72 1.37
N ALA A 69 11.90 23.44 0.95
CA ALA A 69 10.89 22.83 0.10
C ALA A 69 9.51 22.81 0.78
N ALA A 70 9.47 22.54 2.09
CA ALA A 70 8.24 22.59 2.90
C ALA A 70 7.55 23.95 2.81
N LYS A 71 8.31 25.05 2.98
CA LYS A 71 7.79 26.43 2.82
C LYS A 71 7.39 26.75 1.39
N ALA A 72 7.98 26.08 0.41
CA ALA A 72 7.68 26.24 -1.01
C ALA A 72 6.52 25.34 -1.49
N GLY A 73 5.76 24.69 -0.61
CA GLY A 73 4.59 23.87 -0.98
C GLY A 73 4.90 22.41 -1.31
N TYR A 74 5.97 21.84 -0.74
CA TYR A 74 6.31 20.42 -0.88
C TYR A 74 5.12 19.49 -0.62
N TYR A 75 4.37 19.71 0.47
CA TYR A 75 3.24 18.84 0.84
C TYR A 75 2.09 18.88 -0.16
N ASP A 76 1.84 20.04 -0.80
CA ASP A 76 0.83 20.13 -1.84
C ASP A 76 1.25 19.33 -3.09
N ARG A 77 2.52 19.45 -3.50
CA ARG A 77 3.07 18.69 -4.63
C ARG A 77 3.14 17.19 -4.35
N LYS A 78 3.53 16.79 -3.14
CA LYS A 78 3.50 15.38 -2.70
C LYS A 78 2.08 14.84 -2.80
N ARG A 79 1.10 15.53 -2.23
CA ARG A 79 -0.32 15.13 -2.29
C ARG A 79 -0.86 15.04 -3.72
N ASP A 80 -0.43 15.94 -4.61
CA ASP A 80 -0.82 15.88 -6.02
C ASP A 80 -0.13 14.74 -6.78
N ALA A 81 1.09 14.34 -6.38
CA ALA A 81 1.73 13.12 -6.86
C ALA A 81 1.03 11.85 -6.35
N GLU A 82 0.68 11.79 -5.07
CA GLU A 82 -0.10 10.69 -4.49
C GLU A 82 -1.44 10.49 -5.22
N LYS A 83 -2.14 11.59 -5.53
CA LYS A 83 -3.38 11.53 -6.32
C LYS A 83 -3.16 10.99 -7.74
N ARG A 84 -2.04 11.36 -8.37
CA ARG A 84 -1.67 10.88 -9.72
C ARG A 84 -1.28 9.40 -9.71
N CYS A 85 -0.58 8.95 -8.67
CA CYS A 85 -0.21 7.55 -8.47
C CYS A 85 -1.45 6.65 -8.42
N GLY A 86 -2.49 7.09 -7.69
CA GLY A 86 -3.78 6.40 -7.68
C GLY A 86 -3.79 5.06 -6.93
N VAL A 87 -2.69 4.75 -6.23
CA VAL A 87 -2.55 3.61 -5.30
C VAL A 87 -1.96 4.10 -3.98
N GLU A 88 -2.05 3.25 -2.96
CA GLU A 88 -1.51 3.48 -1.63
C GLU A 88 -1.01 2.16 -1.05
N LEU A 89 0.04 2.21 -0.24
CA LEU A 89 0.52 1.07 0.50
C LEU A 89 0.06 1.20 1.95
N ASP A 90 -0.74 0.26 2.40
CA ASP A 90 -1.31 0.22 3.75
C ASP A 90 -0.73 -0.95 4.55
N THR A 91 -0.93 -0.91 5.87
CA THR A 91 -0.48 -1.94 6.81
C THR A 91 -1.67 -2.69 7.41
N SER A 92 -1.57 -4.02 7.37
CA SER A 92 -2.49 -4.95 8.00
C SER A 92 -1.86 -5.49 9.28
N GLY A 93 -2.63 -5.57 10.36
CA GLY A 93 -2.19 -6.14 11.62
C GLY A 93 -1.66 -5.10 12.59
N HIS A 94 -0.72 -5.53 13.43
CA HIS A 94 -0.12 -4.73 14.51
C HIS A 94 1.25 -4.23 14.06
N TYR A 95 1.74 -3.13 14.61
CA TYR A 95 3.04 -2.57 14.20
C TYR A 95 4.20 -3.58 14.38
N ASP A 96 4.14 -4.46 15.40
CA ASP A 96 5.13 -5.53 15.61
C ASP A 96 5.03 -6.70 14.62
N HIS A 97 3.87 -6.88 13.98
CA HIS A 97 3.57 -7.99 13.06
C HIS A 97 2.68 -7.50 11.92
N CYS A 98 3.21 -6.55 11.14
CA CYS A 98 2.47 -5.95 10.05
C CYS A 98 2.67 -6.74 8.75
N GLY A 99 1.58 -6.89 8.00
CA GLY A 99 1.60 -7.21 6.58
C GLY A 99 1.39 -5.94 5.77
N TRP A 100 1.84 -5.93 4.53
CA TRP A 100 1.65 -4.84 3.59
C TRP A 100 0.52 -5.16 2.61
N VAL A 101 -0.29 -4.14 2.31
CA VAL A 101 -1.41 -4.25 1.37
C VAL A 101 -1.29 -3.12 0.37
N LEU A 102 -1.12 -3.43 -0.91
CA LEU A 102 -1.14 -2.43 -1.98
C LEU A 102 -2.57 -2.23 -2.46
N ILE A 103 -3.15 -1.06 -2.20
CA ILE A 103 -4.56 -0.77 -2.44
C ILE A 103 -4.75 0.32 -3.49
N ALA A 104 -5.86 0.27 -4.21
CA ALA A 104 -6.26 1.35 -5.09
C ALA A 104 -6.78 2.53 -4.27
N LYS A 105 -6.27 3.73 -4.53
CA LYS A 105 -6.63 4.94 -3.77
C LYS A 105 -8.12 5.26 -3.96
N GLY A 106 -8.83 5.45 -2.85
CA GLY A 106 -10.28 5.68 -2.84
C GLY A 106 -11.14 4.41 -2.90
N SER A 107 -10.54 3.21 -2.85
CA SER A 107 -11.26 1.94 -2.67
C SER A 107 -11.55 1.62 -1.21
N GLU A 108 -10.81 2.21 -0.28
CA GLU A 108 -10.83 1.90 1.15
C GLU A 108 -12.16 2.28 1.82
N GLN A 109 -12.63 1.39 2.69
CA GLN A 109 -13.72 1.60 3.64
C GLN A 109 -13.33 0.95 4.96
N SER A 110 -13.72 1.52 6.10
CA SER A 110 -13.34 0.98 7.41
C SER A 110 -14.48 1.03 8.43
N VAL A 111 -14.51 0.06 9.34
CA VAL A 111 -15.41 0.05 10.51
C VAL A 111 -14.66 -0.27 11.80
N GLU A 112 -15.16 0.23 12.92
CA GLU A 112 -14.61 -0.05 14.25
C GLU A 112 -15.14 -1.38 14.84
N TRP A 113 -14.47 -1.94 15.86
CA TRP A 113 -14.70 -3.26 16.49
C TRP A 113 -16.16 -3.62 16.88
N SER A 114 -17.08 -2.65 16.93
CA SER A 114 -18.50 -2.85 17.26
C SER A 114 -19.47 -2.42 16.16
N GLN A 115 -18.96 -2.03 15.00
CA GLN A 115 -19.74 -1.52 13.88
C GLN A 115 -19.92 -2.58 12.79
N VAL A 116 -20.99 -2.41 12.00
CA VAL A 116 -21.28 -3.24 10.83
C VAL A 116 -21.45 -2.31 9.64
N MET A 117 -20.83 -2.68 8.51
CA MET A 117 -21.00 -2.01 7.23
C MET A 117 -21.66 -2.98 6.25
N ALA A 118 -22.80 -2.55 5.70
CA ALA A 118 -23.47 -3.29 4.64
C ALA A 118 -22.73 -3.03 3.31
N LEU A 119 -22.48 -4.10 2.56
CA LEU A 119 -21.78 -4.04 1.29
C LEU A 119 -22.75 -4.24 0.13
N ASP A 120 -22.69 -3.36 -0.87
CA ASP A 120 -23.36 -3.57 -2.14
C ASP A 120 -22.45 -4.39 -3.07
N SER A 121 -22.76 -5.68 -3.23
CA SER A 121 -21.98 -6.58 -4.09
C SER A 121 -21.95 -6.14 -5.56
N ALA A 122 -23.03 -5.52 -6.06
CA ALA A 122 -23.10 -5.07 -7.45
C ALA A 122 -22.27 -3.80 -7.66
N GLU A 123 -22.18 -2.92 -6.66
CA GLU A 123 -21.24 -1.80 -6.67
C GLU A 123 -19.79 -2.31 -6.63
N MET A 124 -19.47 -3.21 -5.71
CA MET A 124 -18.13 -3.76 -5.54
C MET A 124 -17.60 -4.45 -6.80
N GLN A 125 -18.45 -5.13 -7.58
CA GLN A 125 -18.05 -5.74 -8.84
C GLN A 125 -17.79 -4.73 -9.97
N ARG A 126 -18.50 -3.59 -9.98
CA ARG A 126 -18.42 -2.62 -11.08
C ARG A 126 -17.35 -1.56 -10.87
N ARG A 127 -17.11 -1.15 -9.62
CA ARG A 127 -16.21 -0.04 -9.29
C ARG A 127 -14.78 -0.22 -9.78
N PRO A 128 -14.12 -1.40 -9.63
CA PRO A 128 -12.75 -1.57 -10.09
C PRO A 128 -12.57 -1.24 -11.58
N ALA A 129 -13.48 -1.74 -12.42
CA ALA A 129 -13.48 -1.47 -13.85
C ALA A 129 -13.83 -0.01 -14.17
N ALA A 130 -14.81 0.58 -13.48
CA ALA A 130 -15.23 1.97 -13.70
C ALA A 130 -14.14 2.99 -13.34
N GLU A 131 -13.35 2.70 -12.30
CA GLU A 131 -12.29 3.58 -11.78
C GLU A 131 -10.90 3.27 -12.37
N GLY A 132 -10.79 2.22 -13.19
CA GLY A 132 -9.53 1.78 -13.79
C GLY A 132 -8.49 1.32 -12.77
N TRP A 133 -8.92 0.75 -11.65
CA TRP A 133 -8.02 0.39 -10.54
C TRP A 133 -7.00 -0.70 -10.92
N ASP A 134 -7.40 -1.68 -11.72
CA ASP A 134 -6.52 -2.76 -12.16
C ASP A 134 -5.29 -2.26 -12.91
N ALA A 135 -5.47 -1.22 -13.73
CA ALA A 135 -4.37 -0.60 -14.47
C ALA A 135 -3.42 0.12 -13.52
N LYS A 136 -3.95 0.93 -12.60
CA LYS A 136 -3.16 1.66 -11.60
C LYS A 136 -2.35 0.72 -10.72
N LEU A 137 -2.97 -0.36 -10.23
CA LEU A 137 -2.30 -1.37 -9.43
C LEU A 137 -1.21 -2.12 -10.21
N ARG A 138 -1.45 -2.44 -11.49
CA ARG A 138 -0.44 -3.07 -12.35
C ARG A 138 0.76 -2.16 -12.59
N ASP A 139 0.52 -0.88 -12.86
CA ASP A 139 1.57 0.10 -13.08
C ASP A 139 2.40 0.30 -11.81
N ALA A 140 1.75 0.33 -10.65
CA ALA A 140 2.41 0.39 -9.34
C ALA A 140 3.28 -0.84 -9.08
N LEU A 141 2.77 -2.05 -9.30
CA LEU A 141 3.55 -3.29 -9.18
C LEU A 141 4.76 -3.31 -10.12
N THR A 142 4.57 -2.80 -11.35
CA THR A 142 5.65 -2.67 -12.33
C THR A 142 6.72 -1.69 -11.84
N ALA A 143 6.33 -0.54 -11.29
CA ALA A 143 7.25 0.44 -10.73
C ALA A 143 8.02 -0.13 -9.52
N LEU A 144 7.34 -0.88 -8.67
CA LEU A 144 7.95 -1.56 -7.51
C LEU A 144 8.77 -2.79 -7.91
N GLY A 145 8.64 -3.29 -9.15
CA GLY A 145 9.27 -4.55 -9.56
C GLY A 145 8.79 -5.76 -8.75
N ILE A 146 7.53 -5.74 -8.32
CA ILE A 146 6.90 -6.80 -7.51
C ILE A 146 5.96 -7.62 -8.40
N THR A 147 6.06 -8.94 -8.31
CA THR A 147 5.17 -9.90 -8.96
C THR A 147 4.37 -10.66 -7.89
N PRO A 148 3.15 -10.22 -7.55
CA PRO A 148 2.34 -10.88 -6.52
C PRO A 148 2.02 -12.33 -6.91
N THR A 149 1.99 -13.21 -5.91
CA THR A 149 1.51 -14.60 -6.06
C THR A 149 -0.01 -14.67 -6.23
N GLN A 150 -0.71 -13.60 -5.86
CA GLN A 150 -2.14 -13.43 -6.07
C GLN A 150 -2.45 -13.23 -7.57
N ASP A 151 -3.34 -14.05 -8.14
CA ASP A 151 -3.68 -14.06 -9.59
C ASP A 151 -4.14 -12.71 -10.19
N GLY A 152 -4.62 -11.78 -9.36
CA GLY A 152 -5.09 -10.45 -9.77
C GLY A 152 -5.67 -9.67 -8.59
N PRO A 153 -5.96 -8.36 -8.74
CA PRO A 153 -6.42 -7.55 -7.63
C PRO A 153 -7.84 -7.98 -7.22
N LYS A 154 -8.11 -7.94 -5.91
CA LYS A 154 -9.41 -8.34 -5.35
C LYS A 154 -9.79 -7.45 -4.17
N TRP A 155 -11.05 -7.54 -3.75
CA TRP A 155 -11.47 -6.94 -2.48
C TRP A 155 -10.87 -7.73 -1.32
N LEU A 156 -10.13 -7.04 -0.47
CA LEU A 156 -9.43 -7.57 0.69
C LEU A 156 -10.07 -7.01 1.95
N VAL A 157 -10.27 -7.88 2.93
CA VAL A 157 -10.64 -7.48 4.30
C VAL A 157 -9.44 -7.75 5.18
N TYR A 158 -8.96 -6.73 5.88
CA TYR A 158 -7.78 -6.84 6.75
C TYR A 158 -7.95 -6.03 8.03
N PRO A 159 -7.38 -6.49 9.16
CA PRO A 159 -7.41 -5.75 10.41
C PRO A 159 -6.34 -4.66 10.43
N SER A 160 -6.57 -3.60 11.18
CA SER A 160 -5.54 -2.67 11.65
C SER A 160 -5.62 -2.56 13.16
N TYR A 161 -4.50 -2.84 13.82
CA TYR A 161 -4.30 -2.71 15.27
C TYR A 161 -3.30 -1.58 15.46
N GLY A 162 -3.80 -0.38 15.76
CA GLY A 162 -2.96 0.81 15.94
C GLY A 162 -1.94 0.67 17.06
#